data_AF-A0A662C9M1-F1
#
_entry.id   AF-A0A662C9M1-F1
#
_cell.length_a   1.000
_cell.length_b   1.000
_cell.length_c   1.000
_cell.angle_alpha   90.00
_cell.angle_beta   90.00
_cell.angle_gamma   90.00
#
_symmetry.space_group_name_H-M   'P 1'
#
loop_
_entity.id
_entity.type
_entity.pdbx_description
1 polymer ?
#
loop_
_entity_poly.entity_id
_entity_poly.type
_entity_poly.pdbx_seq_one_letter_code
_entity_poly.pdbx_strand_id
1 'polypeptide(L)'
;MEEIDLCWRLQRMGYRIRLVPSSTVYHVGGATLQRGNPFKTFLNFRNNLLLLYKNLPSRGRARTLCYRMILDGISAFRFLFQGAFKDFWAVVRAHWAFYGMKSSYRGIKNKNKYPENDVIVAGIYPGSIVVDFFLKSKQKFSDLDFKNRDDEQL
;
A
#
# COMPACT_ATOMS: atom_id res chain seq x y z
N MET A 1 -1.72 3.31 -7.14
CA MET A 1 -1.17 3.59 -5.78
C MET A 1 -1.60 4.96 -5.28
N GLU A 2 -1.71 5.93 -6.18
CA GLU A 2 -2.21 7.27 -5.87
C GLU A 2 -3.68 7.24 -5.44
N GLU A 3 -4.48 6.35 -6.02
CA GLU A 3 -5.88 6.13 -5.65
C GLU A 3 -5.98 5.68 -4.20
N ILE A 4 -5.12 4.74 -3.77
CA ILE A 4 -5.07 4.25 -2.39
C ILE A 4 -4.68 5.39 -1.43
N ASP A 5 -3.69 6.21 -1.79
CA ASP A 5 -3.28 7.36 -0.98
C ASP A 5 -4.41 8.39 -0.85
N LEU A 6 -5.12 8.68 -1.95
CA LEU A 6 -6.28 9.58 -1.95
C LEU A 6 -7.40 9.03 -1.05
N CYS A 7 -7.76 7.76 -1.20
CA CYS A 7 -8.75 7.08 -0.38
C CYS A 7 -8.40 7.17 1.11
N TRP A 8 -7.14 6.89 1.48
CA TRP A 8 -6.66 7.04 2.85
C TRP A 8 -6.77 8.48 3.36
N ARG A 9 -6.37 9.46 2.54
CA ARG A 9 -6.50 10.88 2.91
C ARG A 9 -7.96 11.27 3.14
N LEU A 10 -8.87 10.90 2.23
CA LEU A 10 -10.30 11.19 2.33
C LEU A 10 -10.91 10.59 3.60
N GLN A 11 -10.62 9.32 3.91
CA GLN A 11 -11.09 8.69 5.15
C GLN A 11 -10.57 9.39 6.40
N ARG A 12 -9.30 9.84 6.39
CA ARG A 12 -8.74 10.64 7.48
C ARG A 12 -9.40 12.01 7.64
N MET A 13 -10.08 12.53 6.62
CA MET A 13 -10.90 13.75 6.73
C MET A 13 -12.35 13.46 7.16
N GLY A 14 -12.71 12.20 7.42
CA GLY A 14 -14.07 11.80 7.80
C GLY A 14 -14.98 11.43 6.63
N TYR A 15 -14.47 11.40 5.39
CA TYR A 15 -15.28 10.97 4.24
C TYR A 15 -15.41 9.44 4.17
N ARG A 16 -16.56 8.97 3.69
CA ARG A 16 -16.83 7.55 3.42
C ARG A 16 -16.54 7.21 1.96
N ILE A 17 -15.95 6.05 1.72
CA ILE A 17 -15.72 5.51 0.38
C ILE A 17 -16.76 4.44 0.11
N ARG A 18 -17.50 4.57 -1.00
CA ARG A 18 -18.57 3.64 -1.39
C ARG A 18 -18.40 3.28 -2.86
N LEU A 19 -18.86 2.09 -3.23
CA LEU A 19 -18.94 1.64 -4.62
C LEU A 19 -20.42 1.63 -5.04
N VAL A 20 -20.69 1.99 -6.30
CA VAL A 20 -22.05 1.97 -6.87
C VAL A 20 -22.08 0.87 -7.94
N PRO A 21 -22.55 -0.35 -7.61
CA PRO A 21 -22.43 -1.49 -8.51
C PRO A 21 -23.29 -1.35 -9.78
N SER A 22 -24.35 -0.53 -9.72
CA SER A 22 -25.20 -0.22 -10.89
C SER A 22 -24.48 0.63 -11.95
N SER A 23 -23.37 1.29 -11.63
CA SER A 23 -22.61 2.13 -12.55
C SER A 23 -21.30 1.44 -12.92
N THR A 24 -21.31 0.63 -13.98
CA THR A 24 -20.14 -0.13 -14.44
C THR A 24 -19.42 0.61 -15.58
N VAL A 25 -18.10 0.78 -15.45
CA VAL A 25 -17.23 1.37 -16.48
C VAL A 25 -16.11 0.39 -16.82
N TYR A 26 -15.91 0.14 -18.11
CA TYR A 26 -14.82 -0.70 -18.60
C TYR A 26 -13.55 0.14 -18.81
N HIS A 27 -12.44 -0.29 -18.22
CA HIS A 27 -11.16 0.38 -18.35
C HIS A 27 -10.07 -0.61 -18.76
N VAL A 28 -9.20 -0.20 -19.68
CA VAL A 28 -8.05 -0.99 -20.11
C VAL A 28 -6.93 -0.84 -19.08
N GLY A 29 -6.76 -1.85 -18.22
CA GLY A 29 -5.73 -1.84 -17.18
C GLY A 29 -4.30 -1.85 -17.74
N GLY A 30 -3.46 -0.93 -17.27
CA GLY A 30 -2.01 -0.99 -17.50
C GLY A 30 -1.52 -0.35 -18.80
N ALA A 31 -2.27 0.58 -19.40
CA ALA A 31 -1.92 1.23 -20.66
C ALA A 31 -0.60 2.04 -20.61
N THR A 32 -0.25 2.66 -19.48
CA THR A 32 0.87 3.62 -19.42
C THR A 32 2.25 2.97 -19.28
N LEU A 33 2.38 1.92 -18.47
CA LEU A 33 3.65 1.23 -18.20
C LEU A 33 3.40 -0.28 -18.17
N GLN A 34 4.03 -1.00 -19.08
CA GLN A 34 3.88 -2.45 -19.21
C GLN A 34 4.36 -3.21 -17.96
N ARG A 35 3.83 -4.41 -17.75
CA ARG A 35 4.32 -5.33 -16.71
C ARG A 35 5.75 -5.75 -17.06
N GLY A 36 6.66 -5.72 -16.07
CA GLY A 36 8.08 -6.02 -16.27
C GLY A 36 8.96 -4.83 -16.65
N ASN A 37 8.42 -3.60 -16.67
CA ASN A 37 9.26 -2.41 -16.80
C ASN A 37 9.92 -2.08 -15.43
N PRO A 38 11.26 -2.10 -15.32
CA PRO A 38 11.97 -1.82 -14.06
C PRO A 38 11.69 -0.43 -13.48
N PHE A 39 11.37 0.55 -14.33
CA PHE A 39 10.96 1.86 -13.86
C PHE A 39 9.61 1.80 -13.14
N LYS A 40 8.65 1.02 -13.65
CA LYS A 40 7.37 0.78 -12.98
C LYS A 40 7.58 0.08 -11.64
N THR A 41 8.44 -0.93 -11.60
CA THR A 41 8.83 -1.63 -10.38
C THR A 41 9.38 -0.64 -9.36
N PHE A 42 10.37 0.17 -9.74
CA PHE A 42 10.93 1.22 -8.89
C PHE A 42 9.86 2.17 -8.33
N LEU A 43 8.98 2.69 -9.19
CA LEU A 43 7.92 3.62 -8.79
C LEU A 43 6.95 2.94 -7.80
N ASN A 44 6.55 1.71 -8.05
CA ASN A 44 5.63 0.96 -7.20
C ASN A 44 6.21 0.75 -5.80
N PHE A 45 7.43 0.24 -5.69
CA PHE A 45 8.07 -0.01 -4.38
C PHE A 45 8.30 1.30 -3.61
N ARG A 46 8.85 2.33 -4.28
CA ARG A 46 9.12 3.63 -3.64
C ARG A 46 7.83 4.30 -3.16
N ASN A 47 6.83 4.38 -4.04
CA ASN A 47 5.57 5.04 -3.72
C ASN A 47 4.83 4.28 -2.61
N ASN A 48 5.01 2.95 -2.49
CA ASN A 48 4.33 2.16 -1.46
C ASN A 48 4.88 2.51 -0.08
N LEU A 49 6.20 2.54 0.05
CA LEU A 49 6.88 2.92 1.29
C LEU A 49 6.51 4.36 1.70
N LEU A 50 6.46 5.29 0.73
CA LEU A 50 6.02 6.66 0.99
C LEU A 50 4.54 6.72 1.41
N LEU A 51 3.65 5.96 0.79
CA LEU A 51 2.24 5.86 1.14
C LEU A 51 2.06 5.39 2.59
N LEU A 52 2.75 4.33 2.99
CA LEU A 52 2.73 3.82 4.36
C LEU A 52 3.31 4.84 5.35
N TYR A 53 4.43 5.46 5.01
CA TYR A 53 5.09 6.45 5.88
C TYR A 53 4.21 7.68 6.18
N LYS A 54 3.50 8.16 5.15
CA LYS A 54 2.62 9.34 5.22
C LYS A 54 1.35 9.09 6.02
N ASN A 55 0.74 7.92 5.85
CA ASN A 55 -0.64 7.71 6.28
C ASN A 55 -0.80 6.79 7.50
N LEU A 56 0.17 5.91 7.79
CA LEU A 56 0.09 5.10 9.02
C LEU A 56 0.21 5.98 10.27
N PRO A 57 -0.51 5.60 11.36
CA PRO A 57 -0.36 6.23 12.66
C PRO A 57 1.08 6.11 13.15
N SER A 58 1.55 7.07 13.95
CA SER A 58 2.92 7.07 14.47
C SER A 58 3.25 5.77 15.22
N ARG A 59 2.28 5.27 15.99
CA ARG A 59 2.31 3.98 16.69
C ARG A 59 2.24 2.84 15.68
N GLY A 60 3.26 1.98 15.66
CA GLY A 60 3.30 0.79 14.81
C GLY A 60 3.82 1.01 13.38
N ARG A 61 3.85 2.25 12.86
CA ARG A 61 4.38 2.54 11.51
C ARG A 61 5.79 2.01 11.27
N ALA A 62 6.70 2.17 12.22
CA ALA A 62 8.07 1.66 12.09
C ALA A 62 8.06 0.13 11.92
N ARG A 63 7.29 -0.58 12.76
CA ARG A 63 7.11 -2.04 12.68
C ARG A 63 6.53 -2.45 11.31
N THR A 64 5.47 -1.79 10.84
CA THR A 64 4.86 -2.10 9.53
C THR A 64 5.82 -1.85 8.38
N LEU A 65 6.60 -0.75 8.42
CA LEU A 65 7.62 -0.48 7.41
C LEU A 65 8.74 -1.52 7.43
N CYS A 66 9.20 -1.97 8.59
CA CYS A 66 10.19 -3.04 8.71
C CYS A 66 9.69 -4.34 8.06
N TYR A 67 8.48 -4.79 8.41
CA TYR A 67 7.89 -5.97 7.77
C TYR A 67 7.73 -5.80 6.26
N ARG A 68 7.32 -4.61 5.83
CA ARG A 68 7.19 -4.30 4.41
C ARG A 68 8.52 -4.43 3.67
N MET A 69 9.60 -3.89 4.23
CA MET A 69 10.94 -4.00 3.63
C MET A 69 11.42 -5.45 3.53
N ILE A 70 11.11 -6.29 4.51
CA ILE A 70 11.42 -7.73 4.45
C ILE A 70 10.67 -8.40 3.29
N LEU A 71 9.36 -8.13 3.14
CA LEU A 71 8.55 -8.67 2.04
C LEU A 71 9.00 -8.14 0.67
N ASP A 72 9.42 -6.89 0.59
CA ASP A 72 10.00 -6.31 -0.61
C ASP A 72 11.33 -6.99 -0.95
N GLY A 73 12.15 -7.31 0.06
CA GLY A 73 13.37 -8.11 -0.10
C GLY A 73 13.09 -9.50 -0.66
N ILE A 74 12.10 -10.23 -0.11
CA ILE A 74 11.66 -11.53 -0.64
C ILE A 74 11.25 -11.41 -2.12
N SER A 75 10.51 -10.34 -2.46
CA SER A 75 10.09 -10.07 -3.84
C SER A 75 11.29 -9.76 -4.75
N ALA A 76 12.28 -9.02 -4.25
CA ALA A 76 13.52 -8.74 -4.98
C ALA A 76 14.30 -10.03 -5.28
N PHE A 77 14.49 -10.91 -4.30
CA PHE A 77 15.15 -12.20 -4.53
C PHE A 77 14.38 -13.07 -5.53
N ARG A 78 13.05 -13.03 -5.54
CA ARG A 78 12.26 -13.69 -6.58
C ARG A 78 12.58 -13.15 -7.97
N PHE A 79 12.74 -11.84 -8.15
CA PHE A 79 13.18 -11.27 -9.44
C PHE A 79 14.57 -11.76 -9.84
N LEU A 80 15.48 -11.90 -8.88
CA LEU A 80 16.82 -12.44 -9.12
C LEU A 80 16.77 -13.88 -9.66
N PHE A 81 15.99 -14.76 -9.03
CA PHE A 81 15.83 -16.15 -9.48
C PHE A 81 15.10 -16.27 -10.82
N GLN A 82 14.34 -15.25 -11.23
CA GLN A 82 13.65 -15.19 -12.52
C GLN A 82 14.50 -14.55 -13.63
N GLY A 83 15.76 -14.18 -13.35
CA GLY A 83 16.64 -13.49 -14.30
C GLY A 83 16.29 -12.02 -14.53
N ALA A 84 15.35 -11.45 -13.76
CA ALA A 84 14.90 -10.07 -13.85
C ALA A 84 15.80 -9.13 -13.02
N PHE A 85 17.11 -9.11 -13.31
CA PHE A 85 18.10 -8.34 -12.56
C PHE A 85 17.79 -6.83 -12.50
N LYS A 86 17.23 -6.27 -13.58
CA LYS A 86 16.86 -4.84 -13.61
C LYS A 86 15.75 -4.53 -12.59
N ASP A 87 14.79 -5.43 -12.41
CA ASP A 87 13.73 -5.28 -11.42
C ASP A 87 14.27 -5.43 -9.99
N PHE A 88 15.20 -6.37 -9.75
CA PHE A 88 15.91 -6.47 -8.48
C PHE A 88 16.57 -5.14 -8.09
N TRP A 89 17.37 -4.56 -8.99
CA TRP A 89 18.01 -3.26 -8.75
C TRP A 89 17.01 -2.12 -8.62
N ALA A 90 15.87 -2.18 -9.31
CA ALA A 90 14.79 -1.23 -9.15
C ALA A 90 14.19 -1.25 -7.73
N VAL A 91 14.07 -2.42 -7.09
CA VAL A 91 13.64 -2.52 -5.69
C VAL A 91 14.68 -1.90 -4.75
N VAL A 92 15.97 -2.22 -4.92
CA VAL A 92 17.05 -1.65 -4.09
C VAL A 92 17.08 -0.12 -4.21
N ARG A 93 17.05 0.39 -5.45
CA ARG A 93 16.99 1.83 -5.72
C ARG A 93 15.76 2.49 -5.11
N ALA A 94 14.61 1.81 -5.10
CA ALA A 94 13.39 2.32 -4.50
C ALA A 94 13.53 2.54 -2.98
N HIS A 95 14.24 1.65 -2.28
CA HIS A 95 14.50 1.79 -0.84
C HIS A 95 15.43 2.97 -0.55
N TRP A 96 16.52 3.12 -1.30
CA TRP A 96 17.40 4.29 -1.16
C TRP A 96 16.67 5.60 -1.47
N ALA A 97 15.89 5.64 -2.54
CA ALA A 97 15.07 6.81 -2.88
C ALA A 97 14.06 7.12 -1.77
N PHE A 98 13.42 6.12 -1.18
CA PHE A 98 12.53 6.31 -0.03
C PHE A 98 13.28 6.96 1.14
N TYR A 99 14.47 6.48 1.49
CA TYR A 99 15.26 7.05 2.58
C TYR A 99 15.72 8.49 2.32
N GLY A 100 16.05 8.83 1.07
CA GLY A 100 16.39 10.21 0.67
C GLY A 100 15.18 11.14 0.67
N MET A 101 13.99 10.65 0.33
CA MET A 101 12.77 11.47 0.22
C MET A 101 11.94 11.56 1.50
N LYS A 102 12.04 10.60 2.43
CA LYS A 102 11.15 10.52 3.60
C LYS A 102 11.14 11.81 4.45
N SER A 103 12.26 12.53 4.52
CA SER A 103 12.39 13.80 5.24
C SER A 103 11.48 14.89 4.67
N SER A 104 11.39 15.02 3.34
CA SER A 104 10.53 15.99 2.66
C SER A 104 9.04 15.75 2.94
N TYR A 105 8.65 14.51 3.22
CA TYR A 105 7.27 14.14 3.55
C TYR A 105 6.94 14.25 5.04
N ARG A 106 7.94 14.49 5.91
CA ARG A 106 7.73 14.70 7.35
C ARG A 106 6.98 16.01 7.62
N GLY A 107 7.28 17.08 6.87
CA GLY A 107 6.66 18.41 7.03
C GLY A 107 5.25 18.54 6.43
N ILE A 108 4.90 17.71 5.44
CA ILE A 108 3.55 17.69 4.84
C ILE A 108 2.49 17.23 5.85
N LYS A 109 2.87 16.40 6.84
CA LYS A 109 1.99 16.01 7.94
C LYS A 109 1.46 17.20 8.73
N ASN A 110 2.28 18.21 8.98
CA ASN A 110 1.90 19.37 9.78
C ASN A 110 0.97 20.34 9.03
N LYS A 111 0.92 20.28 7.70
CA LYS A 111 0.02 21.12 6.87
C LYS A 111 -1.37 20.51 6.72
N ASN A 112 -1.48 19.19 6.81
CA ASN A 112 -2.74 18.48 6.73
C ASN A 112 -3.46 18.61 8.08
N LYS A 113 -4.42 19.54 8.17
CA LYS A 113 -5.23 19.89 9.36
C LYS A 113 -6.19 18.77 9.84
N TYR A 114 -5.86 17.50 9.63
CA TYR A 114 -6.68 16.39 10.13
C TYR A 114 -6.14 15.97 11.50
N PRO A 115 -7.02 15.67 12.47
CA PRO A 115 -6.59 15.31 13.81
C PRO A 115 -5.55 14.18 13.74
N GLU A 116 -4.48 14.35 14.51
CA GLU A 116 -3.41 13.35 14.61
C GLU A 116 -3.91 12.06 15.28
N ASN A 117 -5.07 12.15 15.93
CA ASN A 117 -5.82 11.07 16.53
C ASN A 117 -5.99 9.91 15.55
N ASP A 118 -5.95 8.70 16.09
CA ASP A 118 -6.12 7.40 15.44
C ASP A 118 -7.47 7.28 14.72
N VAL A 119 -7.71 8.07 13.67
CA VAL A 119 -8.84 7.87 12.77
C VAL A 119 -8.64 6.47 12.22
N ILE A 120 -9.46 5.55 12.71
CA ILE A 120 -9.46 4.16 12.31
C ILE A 120 -9.86 4.18 10.84
N VAL A 121 -8.87 3.98 9.97
CA VAL A 121 -9.16 3.83 8.56
C VAL A 121 -9.87 2.50 8.39
N ALA A 122 -11.12 2.55 7.96
CA ALA A 122 -11.90 1.37 7.67
C ALA A 122 -11.26 0.57 6.52
N GLY A 123 -11.48 -0.74 6.50
CA GLY A 123 -10.95 -1.59 5.44
C GLY A 123 -9.50 -2.08 5.66
N ILE A 124 -8.90 -1.90 6.84
CA ILE A 124 -7.60 -2.53 7.16
C ILE A 124 -7.82 -3.98 7.57
N TYR A 125 -7.27 -4.90 6.77
CA TYR A 125 -7.30 -6.32 7.08
C TYR A 125 -6.33 -6.63 8.24
N PRO A 126 -6.80 -7.27 9.34
CA PRO A 126 -5.92 -7.58 10.48
C PRO A 126 -4.94 -8.73 10.19
N GLY A 127 -5.21 -9.55 9.18
CA GLY A 127 -4.35 -10.65 8.76
C GLY A 127 -3.28 -10.24 7.73
N SER A 128 -2.47 -11.21 7.31
CA SER A 128 -1.51 -11.03 6.21
C SER A 128 -2.10 -11.56 4.91
N ILE A 129 -2.40 -10.65 3.98
CA ILE A 129 -2.89 -11.01 2.63
C ILE A 129 -1.88 -11.94 1.93
N VAL A 130 -0.57 -11.72 2.14
CA VAL A 130 0.48 -12.57 1.55
C VAL A 130 0.37 -14.00 2.05
N VAL A 131 0.21 -14.20 3.36
CA VAL A 131 0.06 -15.54 3.96
C VAL A 131 -1.23 -16.19 3.49
N ASP A 132 -2.34 -15.46 3.54
CA ASP A 132 -3.64 -16.02 3.21
C ASP A 132 -3.76 -16.39 1.73
N PHE A 133 -3.13 -15.62 0.85
CA PHE A 133 -3.10 -15.93 -0.58
C PHE A 133 -2.13 -17.08 -0.90
N PHE A 134 -0.87 -17.02 -0.46
CA PHE A 134 0.15 -17.98 -0.88
C PHE A 134 0.19 -19.28 -0.07
N LEU A 135 -0.24 -19.27 1.20
CA LEU A 135 -0.19 -20.44 2.08
C LEU A 135 -1.57 -21.03 2.39
N LYS A 136 -2.62 -20.20 2.39
CA LYS A 136 -4.00 -20.65 2.68
C LYS A 136 -4.92 -20.66 1.46
N SER A 137 -4.40 -20.36 0.27
CA SER A 137 -5.13 -20.38 -1.01
C SER A 137 -6.43 -19.57 -1.02
N LYS A 138 -6.52 -18.50 -0.22
CA LYS A 138 -7.67 -17.58 -0.22
C LYS A 138 -7.55 -16.63 -1.42
N GLN A 139 -8.44 -16.76 -2.39
CA GLN A 139 -8.34 -16.04 -3.68
C GLN A 139 -9.37 -14.92 -3.83
N LYS A 140 -10.48 -15.00 -3.11
CA LYS A 140 -11.55 -13.99 -3.12
C LYS A 140 -11.55 -13.23 -1.80
N PHE A 141 -12.08 -12.00 -1.85
CA PHE A 141 -12.31 -11.21 -0.64
C PHE A 141 -13.23 -11.95 0.35
N SER A 142 -14.24 -12.65 -0.17
CA SER A 142 -15.17 -13.48 0.62
C SER A 142 -14.48 -14.60 1.41
N ASP A 143 -13.26 -14.99 1.05
CA ASP A 143 -12.54 -16.06 1.71
C ASP A 143 -11.75 -15.53 2.93
N LEU A 144 -11.57 -14.21 3.04
CA LEU A 144 -10.83 -13.56 4.11
C LEU A 144 -11.67 -13.51 5.39
N ASP A 145 -11.04 -13.72 6.54
CA ASP A 145 -11.67 -13.48 7.84
C ASP A 145 -11.62 -11.97 8.14
N PHE A 146 -12.32 -11.21 7.32
CA PHE A 146 -12.41 -9.77 7.41
C PHE A 146 -13.56 -9.41 8.34
N LYS A 147 -13.30 -9.41 9.65
CA LYS A 147 -14.28 -8.91 10.63
C LYS A 147 -14.42 -7.40 10.46
N ASN A 148 -15.58 -6.94 10.03
CA ASN A 148 -15.90 -5.52 9.98
C ASN A 148 -15.86 -4.97 11.42
N ARG A 149 -14.98 -4.01 11.69
CA ARG A 149 -15.07 -3.20 12.92
C ARG A 149 -16.20 -2.18 12.85
N ASP A 150 -16.92 -2.10 11.74
CA ASP A 150 -17.98 -1.13 11.48
C ASP A 150 -19.37 -1.62 11.94
N ASP A 151 -19.50 -2.87 12.43
CA ASP A 151 -20.77 -3.40 12.95
C ASP A 151 -21.11 -2.88 14.37
N GLU A 152 -20.25 -2.05 14.98
CA GLU A 152 -20.45 -1.46 16.31
C GLU A 152 -20.90 0.02 16.30
N GLN A 153 -21.11 0.62 15.11
CA GLN A 153 -21.56 2.03 14.99
C GLN A 153 -22.73 2.22 14.01
N LEU A 154 -23.64 1.25 13.95
CA LEU A 154 -24.97 1.40 13.35
C LEU A 154 -26.05 1.36 14.44
#